data_AF-U6RRZ1-F1
#
_entry.id   AF-U6RRZ1-F1
#
_cell.length_a   1.000
_cell.length_b   1.000
_cell.length_c   1.000
_cell.angle_alpha   90.00
_cell.angle_beta   90.00
_cell.angle_gamma   90.00
#
_symmetry.space_group_name_H-M   'P 1'
#
loop_
_entity.id
_entity.type
_entity.pdbx_description
1 polymer ?
#
loop_
_entity_poly.entity_id
_entity_poly.type
_entity_poly.pdbx_seq_one_letter_code
_entity_poly.pdbx_strand_id
1 'polypeptide(L)'
;MAKQLSDIKKLIERGETDTAINALTNFIGNHQGSKDEAYYLLGNAYRKKGDWQQALNNYLEAIERNPESPAVQAHTMLMDILNFYNKDMYNQ
;
A
#
# COMPACT_ATOMS: atom_id res chain seq x y z
N MET A 1 7.80 16.15 -6.10
CA MET A 1 7.80 14.82 -5.47
C MET A 1 7.07 14.85 -4.13
N ALA A 2 7.66 15.39 -3.04
CA ALA A 2 7.05 15.34 -1.69
C ALA A 2 5.64 15.94 -1.58
N LYS A 3 5.33 17.01 -2.32
CA LYS A 3 4.00 17.63 -2.34
C LYS A 3 2.92 16.73 -2.97
N GLN A 4 3.27 15.93 -3.97
CA GLN A 4 2.31 15.10 -4.69
C GLN A 4 1.87 13.90 -3.84
N LEU A 5 2.82 13.23 -3.18
CA LEU A 5 2.51 12.13 -2.26
C LEU A 5 1.75 12.62 -1.02
N SER A 6 2.04 13.82 -0.53
CA SER A 6 1.28 14.39 0.60
C SER A 6 -0.17 14.72 0.24
N ASP A 7 -0.44 15.20 -0.97
CA ASP A 7 -1.81 15.43 -1.45
C ASP A 7 -2.56 14.11 -1.67
N ILE A 8 -1.89 13.09 -2.21
CA ILE A 8 -2.44 11.72 -2.31
C ILE A 8 -2.77 11.16 -0.93
N LYS A 9 -1.89 11.33 0.06
CA LYS A 9 -2.11 10.85 1.43
C LYS A 9 -3.41 11.41 2.01
N LYS A 10 -3.72 12.69 1.76
CA LYS A 10 -4.99 13.31 2.17
C LYS A 10 -6.20 12.65 1.49
N LEU A 11 -6.09 12.24 0.23
CA LEU A 11 -7.16 11.50 -0.46
C LEU A 11 -7.43 10.16 0.24
N ILE A 12 -6.36 9.43 0.61
CA ILE A 12 -6.47 8.20 1.39
C ILE A 12 -7.15 8.49 2.73
N GLU A 13 -6.73 9.52 3.46
CA GLU A 13 -7.34 9.91 4.75
C GLU A 13 -8.84 10.24 4.62
N ARG A 14 -9.23 10.91 3.54
CA ARG A 14 -10.65 11.21 3.21
C ARG A 14 -11.47 10.00 2.77
N GLY A 15 -10.81 8.90 2.42
CA GLY A 15 -11.47 7.69 1.93
C GLY A 15 -11.72 7.70 0.42
N GLU A 16 -11.17 8.66 -0.30
CA GLU A 16 -11.19 8.73 -1.76
C GLU A 16 -10.16 7.75 -2.35
N THR A 17 -10.33 6.46 -2.03
CA THR A 17 -9.32 5.43 -2.29
C THR A 17 -9.09 5.20 -3.77
N ASP A 18 -10.14 5.23 -4.61
CA ASP A 18 -9.99 5.05 -6.05
C ASP A 18 -9.21 6.19 -6.71
N THR A 19 -9.49 7.44 -6.32
CA THR A 19 -8.74 8.61 -6.78
C THR A 19 -7.28 8.52 -6.34
N ALA A 20 -7.04 8.12 -5.09
CA ALA A 20 -5.70 7.93 -4.55
C ALA A 20 -4.92 6.83 -5.30
N ILE A 21 -5.56 5.69 -5.56
CA ILE A 21 -4.98 4.56 -6.32
C ILE A 21 -4.56 5.03 -7.72
N ASN A 22 -5.46 5.68 -8.45
CA ASN A 22 -5.16 6.18 -9.80
C ASN A 22 -3.99 7.19 -9.80
N ALA A 23 -3.97 8.11 -8.83
CA ALA A 23 -2.90 9.07 -8.67
C ALA A 23 -1.55 8.42 -8.35
N LEU A 24 -1.54 7.36 -7.54
CA LEU A 24 -0.34 6.59 -7.18
C LEU A 24 0.17 5.75 -8.34
N THR A 25 -0.71 5.06 -9.07
CA THR A 25 -0.32 4.30 -10.28
C THR A 25 0.32 5.22 -11.32
N ASN A 26 -0.27 6.40 -11.53
CA ASN A 26 0.32 7.42 -12.40
C ASN A 26 1.66 7.94 -11.86
N PHE A 27 1.79 8.14 -10.54
CA PHE A 27 3.04 8.56 -9.93
C PHE A 27 4.16 7.54 -10.16
N ILE A 28 3.88 6.26 -9.93
CA ILE A 28 4.83 5.14 -10.10
C ILE A 28 5.26 4.99 -11.56
N GLY A 29 4.35 5.20 -12.52
CA GLY A 29 4.66 5.13 -13.95
C GLY A 29 5.53 6.29 -14.45
N ASN A 30 5.35 7.49 -13.91
CA ASN A 30 6.01 8.71 -14.40
C ASN A 30 7.29 9.08 -13.67
N HIS A 31 7.50 8.58 -12.44
CA HIS A 31 8.62 8.98 -11.58
C HIS A 31 9.50 7.80 -11.20
N GLN A 32 10.82 7.98 -11.25
CA GLN A 32 11.79 6.96 -10.81
C GLN A 32 12.10 7.01 -9.31
N GLY A 33 11.90 8.16 -8.64
CA GLY A 33 12.20 8.35 -7.21
C GLY A 33 11.00 8.12 -6.30
N SER A 34 11.25 7.75 -5.05
CA SER A 34 10.25 7.51 -3.99
C SER A 34 9.19 6.46 -4.35
N LYS A 35 9.56 5.48 -5.18
CA LYS A 35 8.65 4.39 -5.56
C LYS A 35 8.27 3.53 -4.36
N ASP A 36 9.20 3.28 -3.45
CA ASP A 36 8.94 2.57 -2.19
C ASP A 36 7.84 3.24 -1.36
N GLU A 37 7.91 4.57 -1.16
CA GLU A 37 6.87 5.32 -0.47
C GLU A 37 5.54 5.30 -1.22
N ALA A 38 5.57 5.39 -2.56
CA ALA A 38 4.36 5.33 -3.38
C ALA A 38 3.68 3.95 -3.32
N TYR A 39 4.45 2.84 -3.40
CA TYR A 39 3.94 1.49 -3.23
C TYR A 39 3.37 1.27 -1.81
N TYR A 40 4.02 1.80 -0.78
CA TYR A 40 3.50 1.77 0.59
C TYR A 40 2.15 2.50 0.71
N LEU A 41 2.03 3.71 0.15
CA LEU A 41 0.78 4.45 0.13
C LEU A 41 -0.30 3.74 -0.71
N LEU A 42 0.10 3.05 -1.79
CA LEU A 42 -0.82 2.29 -2.63
C LEU A 42 -1.36 1.08 -1.88
N GLY A 43 -0.50 0.37 -1.13
CA GLY A 43 -0.93 -0.67 -0.21
C GLY A 43 -1.91 -0.15 0.83
N ASN A 44 -1.66 1.02 1.41
CA ASN A 44 -2.60 1.67 2.34
C ASN A 44 -3.95 2.04 1.71
N ALA A 45 -3.94 2.50 0.46
CA ALA A 45 -5.16 2.84 -0.27
C ALA A 45 -6.01 1.58 -0.54
N TYR A 46 -5.39 0.49 -1.01
CA TYR A 46 -6.07 -0.79 -1.20
C TYR A 46 -6.55 -1.40 0.11
N ARG A 47 -5.76 -1.31 1.19
CA ARG A 47 -6.16 -1.74 2.54
C ARG A 47 -7.41 -1.00 3.00
N LYS A 48 -7.48 0.31 2.78
CA LYS A 48 -8.64 1.13 3.14
C LYS A 48 -9.86 0.84 2.24
N LYS A 49 -9.63 0.46 0.99
CA LYS A 49 -10.67 -0.01 0.06
C LYS A 49 -11.23 -1.39 0.44
N GLY A 50 -10.48 -2.16 1.23
CA GLY A 50 -10.82 -3.54 1.61
C GLY A 50 -10.28 -4.60 0.67
N ASP A 51 -9.43 -4.21 -0.29
CA ASP A 51 -8.72 -5.15 -1.17
C ASP A 51 -7.40 -5.55 -0.52
N TRP A 52 -7.48 -6.55 0.36
CA TRP A 52 -6.35 -6.99 1.18
C TRP A 52 -5.24 -7.65 0.35
N GLN A 53 -5.60 -8.32 -0.74
CA GLN A 53 -4.62 -8.97 -1.62
C GLN A 53 -3.77 -7.92 -2.34
N GLN A 54 -4.40 -6.90 -2.93
CA GLN A 54 -3.65 -5.81 -3.54
C GLN A 54 -2.86 -5.02 -2.50
N ALA A 55 -3.39 -4.84 -1.29
CA ALA A 55 -2.65 -4.19 -0.22
C ALA A 55 -1.33 -4.91 0.10
N LEU A 56 -1.38 -6.24 0.30
CA LEU A 56 -0.19 -7.06 0.57
C LEU A 56 0.82 -7.00 -0.57
N ASN A 57 0.37 -7.17 -1.82
CA ASN A 57 1.27 -7.13 -2.99
C ASN A 57 2.00 -5.79 -3.09
N ASN A 58 1.30 -4.67 -2.87
CA ASN A 58 1.92 -3.35 -2.93
C ASN A 58 2.85 -3.10 -1.74
N TYR A 59 2.56 -3.65 -0.55
CA TYR A 59 3.52 -3.60 0.54
C TYR A 59 4.79 -4.41 0.23
N LEU A 60 4.68 -5.58 -0.40
CA LEU A 60 5.84 -6.37 -0.82
C LEU A 60 6.72 -5.59 -1.82
N GLU A 61 6.13 -4.97 -2.84
CA GLU A 61 6.87 -4.10 -3.78
C GLU A 61 7.60 -2.95 -3.08
N ALA A 62 7.00 -2.38 -2.03
CA ALA A 62 7.66 -1.35 -1.23
C ALA A 62 8.85 -1.91 -0.43
N ILE A 63 8.69 -3.10 0.16
CA ILE A 63 9.72 -3.80 0.95
C ILE A 63 10.90 -4.22 0.07
N GLU A 64 10.63 -4.77 -1.12
CA GLU A 64 11.68 -5.18 -2.07
C GLU A 64 12.57 -4.00 -2.49
N ARG A 65 11.99 -2.80 -2.56
CA ARG A 65 12.72 -1.57 -2.91
C ARG A 65 13.41 -0.95 -1.72
N ASN A 66 12.76 -0.96 -0.56
CA ASN A 66 13.27 -0.41 0.68
C ASN A 66 12.86 -1.31 1.86
N PRO A 67 13.74 -2.21 2.28
CA PRO A 67 13.49 -3.10 3.41
C PRO A 67 13.33 -2.38 4.74
N GLU A 68 13.74 -1.11 4.84
CA GLU A 68 13.58 -0.29 6.05
C GLU A 68 12.30 0.56 6.00
N SER A 69 11.48 0.42 4.95
CA SER A 69 10.25 1.17 4.81
C SER A 69 9.18 0.75 5.84
N PRO A 70 8.23 1.64 6.19
CA PRO A 70 7.10 1.28 7.05
C PRO A 70 6.21 0.16 6.50
N ALA A 71 6.37 -0.21 5.22
CA ALA A 71 5.63 -1.28 4.58
C ALA A 71 5.86 -2.65 5.24
N VAL A 72 7.05 -2.90 5.83
CA VAL A 72 7.32 -4.17 6.56
C VAL A 72 6.32 -4.36 7.70
N GLN A 73 6.11 -3.31 8.51
CA GLN A 73 5.19 -3.35 9.64
C GLN A 73 3.73 -3.41 9.15
N ALA A 74 3.39 -2.65 8.11
CA ALA A 74 2.03 -2.66 7.55
C ALA A 74 1.65 -4.02 6.93
N HIS A 75 2.58 -4.65 6.21
CA HIS A 75 2.43 -5.98 5.65
C HIS A 75 2.22 -7.01 6.77
N THR A 76 3.10 -7.02 7.77
CA THR A 76 3.03 -7.95 8.90
C THR A 76 1.71 -7.80 9.65
N MET A 77 1.31 -6.57 9.97
CA MET A 77 0.03 -6.29 10.63
C MET A 77 -1.16 -6.79 9.81
N LEU A 78 -1.15 -6.56 8.48
CA LEU A 78 -2.24 -7.02 7.63
C LEU A 78 -2.30 -8.55 7.54
N MET A 79 -1.15 -9.22 7.44
CA MET A 79 -1.09 -10.69 7.49
C MET A 79 -1.62 -11.23 8.83
N ASP A 80 -1.24 -10.64 9.96
CA ASP A 80 -1.74 -11.04 11.28
C ASP A 80 -3.26 -10.88 11.39
N ILE A 81 -3.81 -9.77 10.88
CA ILE A 81 -5.24 -9.54 10.79
C ILE A 81 -5.91 -10.64 9.98
N LEU A 82 -5.42 -10.92 8.77
CA LEU A 82 -6.00 -11.94 7.89
C LEU A 82 -5.90 -13.35 8.49
N ASN A 83 -4.78 -13.68 9.14
CA ASN A 83 -4.58 -14.95 9.84
C ASN A 83 -5.54 -15.12 11.02
N PHE A 84 -5.83 -14.04 11.75
CA PHE A 84 -6.81 -14.06 12.83
C PHE A 84 -8.22 -14.35 12.30
N TYR A 85 -8.61 -13.72 11.19
CA TYR A 85 -9.93 -13.93 10.58
C TYR A 85 -10.06 -15.26 9.83
N ASN A 86 -8.98 -15.76 9.23
CA ASN A 86 -8.93 -16.98 8.45
C ASN A 86 -7.82 -17.90 8.96
N LYS A 87 -8.12 -18.75 9.94
CA LYS A 87 -7.19 -19.82 10.37
C LYS A 87 -6.81 -20.81 9.24
N ASP A 88 -7.49 -20.77 8.10
CA ASP A 88 -7.30 -21.68 6.96
C ASP A 88 -6.73 -21.01 5.68
N MET A 89 -6.29 -19.74 5.71
CA MET A 89 -5.85 -19.05 4.48
C MET A 89 -4.56 -19.61 3.87
N TYR A 90 -3.77 -20.36 4.64
CA TYR A 90 -2.49 -20.96 4.23
C TYR A 90 -2.55 -22.47 3.99
N ASN A 91 -3.74 -23.09 4.05
CA ASN A 91 -3.93 -24.50 3.73
C ASN A 91 -4.48 -24.65 2.30
N GLN A 92 -3.59 -24.56 1.30
CA GLN A 92 -3.79 -25.19 -0.01
C GLN A 92 -2.49 -25.86 -0.46
#